data_AF-A0A9J5YFD4-F1
#
_entry.id   AF-A0A9J5YFD4-F1
#
_cell.length_a   1.000
_cell.length_b   1.000
_cell.length_c   1.000
_cell.angle_alpha   90.00
_cell.angle_beta   90.00
_cell.angle_gamma   90.00
#
_symmetry.space_group_name_H-M   'P 1'
#
loop_
_entity.id
_entity.type
_entity.pdbx_description
1 polymer ?
#
loop_
_entity_poly.entity_id
_entity_poly.type
_entity_poly.pdbx_seq_one_letter_code
_entity_poly.pdbx_strand_id
1 'polypeptide(L)'
;MIPFRFVYQLTVSRSVPNTTGSGQTGMVPDRYRGNRWVKPMDKDAPFGGKVMVFGGDFRQVLPVVPKSTRAETLDASLVRSYLWPLMENIQLLTNIRTRADTSFSEFLLCIGNGEENTNKENLIALPEQMFV
;
A
#
# COMPACT_ATOMS: atom_id res chain seq x y z
N MET A 1 -21.99 8.23 8.21
CA MET A 1 -20.54 8.03 8.37
C MET A 1 -19.96 7.76 6.98
N ILE A 2 -19.47 8.81 6.31
CA ILE A 2 -18.96 8.69 4.93
C ILE A 2 -17.51 8.17 5.03
N PRO A 3 -17.18 6.99 4.47
CA PRO A 3 -15.80 6.53 4.47
C PRO A 3 -15.07 7.24 3.32
N PHE A 4 -14.47 8.39 3.61
CA PHE A 4 -13.54 9.01 2.67
C PHE A 4 -12.30 8.12 2.56
N ARG A 5 -12.10 7.53 1.37
CA ARG A 5 -11.06 6.52 1.07
C ARG A 5 -10.16 7.02 -0.06
N PHE A 6 -9.07 7.78 0.15
CA PHE A 6 -8.20 8.10 -1.00
C PHE A 6 -6.76 8.55 -0.70
N VAL A 7 -5.81 7.62 -0.69
CA VAL A 7 -4.48 7.68 -1.36
C VAL A 7 -4.06 6.23 -1.55
N TYR A 8 -3.67 5.83 -2.76
CA TYR A 8 -3.13 4.48 -2.98
C TYR A 8 -1.60 4.58 -2.90
N GLN A 9 -1.02 3.97 -1.88
CA GLN A 9 0.39 3.63 -1.86
C GLN A 9 0.58 2.31 -2.59
N LEU A 10 1.42 2.33 -3.61
CA LEU A 10 1.89 1.13 -4.29
C LEU A 10 3.26 0.81 -3.72
N THR A 11 3.41 -0.38 -3.14
CA THR A 11 4.69 -0.82 -2.61
C THR A 11 5.20 -2.02 -3.40
N VAL A 12 6.33 -1.85 -4.07
CA VAL A 12 6.96 -2.89 -4.89
C VAL A 12 8.12 -3.48 -4.11
N SER A 13 8.07 -4.78 -3.81
CA SER A 13 9.26 -5.49 -3.33
C SER A 13 9.92 -6.14 -4.55
N ARG A 14 11.11 -5.65 -4.92
CA ARG A 14 11.97 -6.28 -5.92
C ARG A 14 13.05 -7.07 -5.19
N SER A 15 13.17 -8.35 -5.54
CA SER A 15 14.36 -9.11 -5.21
C SER A 15 15.52 -8.57 -6.04
N VAL A 16 16.57 -8.07 -5.39
CA VAL A 16 17.84 -7.76 -6.06
C VAL A 16 18.44 -9.09 -6.52
N PRO A 17 18.75 -9.29 -7.82
CA PRO A 17 19.35 -10.54 -8.25
C PRO A 17 20.82 -10.56 -7.79
N ASN A 18 21.16 -11.48 -6.90
CA ASN A 18 22.55 -11.84 -6.64
C ASN A 18 23.11 -12.44 -7.94
N THR A 19 23.85 -11.63 -8.68
CA THR A 19 24.52 -12.07 -9.90
C THR A 19 25.92 -12.53 -9.51
N THR A 20 26.04 -13.78 -9.06
CA THR A 20 27.33 -14.45 -8.93
C THR A 20 27.11 -15.94 -9.14
N GLY A 21 27.55 -16.46 -10.29
CA GLY A 21 27.62 -17.91 -10.53
C GLY A 21 26.89 -18.40 -11.78
N SER A 22 27.71 -18.89 -12.71
CA SER A 22 27.40 -19.64 -13.93
C SER A 22 26.26 -20.67 -13.85
N GLY A 23 25.46 -20.75 -14.92
CA GLY A 23 24.77 -21.98 -15.33
C GLY A 23 23.24 -21.97 -15.19
N GLN A 24 22.55 -21.97 -16.33
CA GLN A 24 21.13 -22.32 -16.46
C GLN A 24 20.86 -23.71 -15.83
N THR A 25 20.45 -23.79 -14.56
CA THR A 25 20.19 -25.10 -13.90
C THR A 25 18.99 -25.12 -12.94
N GLY A 26 18.12 -24.09 -12.93
CA GLY A 26 17.02 -24.00 -11.96
C GLY A 26 15.60 -24.28 -12.47
N MET A 27 15.36 -24.26 -13.79
CA MET A 27 13.99 -24.20 -14.31
C MET A 27 13.24 -25.53 -14.14
N VAL A 28 12.12 -25.50 -13.41
CA VAL A 28 11.27 -26.69 -13.14
C VAL A 28 10.04 -26.63 -14.06
N PRO A 29 9.63 -27.74 -14.69
CA PRO A 29 8.43 -27.76 -15.52
C PRO A 29 7.16 -27.54 -14.68
N ASP A 30 6.31 -26.59 -15.10
CA ASP A 30 4.99 -26.37 -14.49
C ASP A 30 4.08 -27.58 -14.82
N ARG A 31 3.77 -28.39 -13.80
CA ARG A 31 2.96 -29.60 -13.97
C ARG A 31 1.50 -29.31 -14.35
N TYR A 32 1.02 -28.07 -14.20
CA TYR A 32 -0.38 -27.72 -14.42
C TYR A 32 -0.60 -26.75 -15.58
N ARG A 33 0.45 -26.11 -16.10
CA ARG A 33 0.36 -25.17 -17.21
C ARG A 33 1.41 -25.51 -18.26
N GLY A 34 0.99 -26.29 -19.27
CA GLY A 34 1.84 -26.77 -20.35
C GLY A 34 2.76 -25.68 -20.93
N ASN A 35 4.03 -26.07 -21.15
CA ASN A 35 5.11 -25.32 -21.79
C ASN A 35 5.62 -24.07 -21.07
N ARG A 36 5.28 -23.86 -19.80
CA ARG A 36 5.89 -22.81 -18.98
C ARG A 36 6.91 -23.38 -18.01
N TRP A 37 8.14 -22.90 -18.10
CA TRP A 37 9.18 -23.14 -17.10
C TRP A 37 8.98 -22.19 -15.92
N VAL A 38 9.02 -22.72 -14.69
CA VAL A 38 8.94 -21.91 -13.47
C VAL A 38 10.34 -21.78 -12.88
N LYS A 39 10.74 -20.55 -12.55
CA LYS A 39 11.94 -20.35 -11.72
C LYS A 39 11.68 -20.90 -10.32
N PRO A 40 12.62 -21.67 -9.74
CA PRO A 40 12.47 -22.22 -8.41
C PRO A 40 12.44 -21.06 -7.40
N MET A 41 11.67 -21.23 -6.32
CA MET A 41 11.57 -20.20 -5.29
C MET A 41 12.90 -20.11 -4.55
N ASP A 42 13.47 -18.91 -4.52
CA ASP A 42 14.63 -18.60 -3.71
C ASP A 42 14.19 -18.49 -2.25
N LYS A 43 14.68 -19.38 -1.39
CA LYS A 43 14.26 -19.46 0.02
C LYS A 43 14.74 -18.28 0.85
N ASP A 44 15.83 -17.64 0.42
CA ASP A 44 16.47 -16.55 1.13
C ASP A 44 15.94 -15.18 0.66
N ALA A 45 15.25 -15.15 -0.49
CA ALA A 45 14.61 -13.96 -1.01
C ALA A 45 13.15 -13.78 -0.52
N PRO A 46 12.71 -12.55 -0.22
CA PRO A 46 11.31 -12.26 0.06
C PRO A 46 10.39 -12.81 -1.03
N PHE A 47 9.30 -13.46 -0.64
CA PHE A 47 8.28 -14.02 -1.54
C PHE A 47 8.82 -15.00 -2.59
N GLY A 48 9.95 -15.66 -2.34
CA GLY A 48 10.53 -16.63 -3.27
C GLY A 48 11.18 -15.97 -4.48
N GLY A 49 11.62 -14.71 -4.36
CA GLY A 49 12.19 -13.91 -5.46
C GLY A 49 11.13 -13.34 -6.41
N LYS A 50 9.85 -13.42 -6.05
CA LYS A 50 8.75 -12.87 -6.86
C LYS A 50 8.57 -11.37 -6.60
N VAL A 51 8.29 -10.63 -7.67
CA VAL A 51 7.90 -9.23 -7.54
C VAL A 51 6.50 -9.16 -6.96
N MET A 52 6.39 -8.53 -5.79
CA MET A 52 5.11 -8.29 -5.12
C MET A 52 4.75 -6.81 -5.19
N VAL A 53 3.47 -6.54 -5.41
CA VAL A 53 2.91 -5.21 -5.49
C VAL A 53 1.77 -5.10 -4.48
N PHE A 54 1.99 -4.32 -3.43
CA PHE A 54 0.99 -4.02 -2.41
C PHE A 54 0.29 -2.71 -2.76
N GLY A 55 -1.03 -2.68 -2.68
CA GLY A 55 -1.82 -1.48 -2.88
C GLY A 55 -2.69 -1.21 -1.67
N GLY A 56 -2.69 0.02 -1.16
CA GLY A 56 -3.55 0.40 -0.04
C GLY A 56 -3.35 1.85 0.37
N ASP A 57 -4.22 2.39 1.22
CA ASP A 57 -4.04 3.71 1.82
C ASP A 57 -3.61 3.51 3.27
N PHE A 58 -2.41 3.94 3.65
CA PHE A 58 -1.99 3.86 5.06
C PHE A 58 -2.76 4.82 5.97
N ARG A 59 -3.54 5.72 5.38
CA ARG A 59 -4.51 6.57 6.09
C ARG A 59 -5.87 5.87 6.22
N GLN A 60 -6.05 4.68 5.66
CA GLN A 60 -7.15 3.79 6.03
C GLN A 60 -6.87 3.12 7.38
N VAL A 61 -7.94 2.70 8.04
CA VAL A 61 -7.94 2.10 9.37
C VAL A 61 -6.84 1.04 9.50
N LEU A 62 -6.09 1.12 10.61
CA LEU A 62 -5.07 0.15 10.98
C LEU A 62 -5.61 -1.30 10.98
N PRO A 63 -4.75 -2.32 10.80
CA PRO A 63 -5.18 -3.71 10.90
C PRO A 63 -5.94 -3.96 12.20
N VAL A 64 -7.10 -4.60 12.12
CA VAL A 64 -7.88 -4.94 13.31
C VAL A 64 -7.23 -6.15 13.98
N VAL A 65 -6.59 -5.93 15.12
CA VAL A 65 -6.05 -7.00 15.97
C VAL A 65 -6.98 -7.14 17.19
N PRO A 66 -7.71 -8.26 17.36
CA PRO A 66 -8.63 -8.42 18.46
C PRO A 66 -7.91 -8.38 19.82
N LYS A 67 -8.46 -7.62 20.78
CA LYS A 67 -7.93 -7.49 22.15
C LYS A 67 -6.50 -6.95 22.24
N SER A 68 -6.01 -6.28 21.19
CA SER A 68 -4.68 -5.71 21.19
C SER A 68 -4.65 -4.31 21.81
N THR A 69 -3.47 -3.93 22.29
CA THR A 69 -3.15 -2.54 22.61
C THR A 69 -2.85 -1.76 21.33
N ARG A 70 -2.90 -0.42 21.42
CA ARG A 70 -2.50 0.45 20.31
C ARG A 70 -1.08 0.15 19.81
N ALA A 71 -0.16 -0.18 20.72
CA ALA A 71 1.22 -0.49 20.37
C ALA A 71 1.34 -1.79 19.56
N GLU A 72 0.59 -2.82 19.95
CA GLU A 72 0.53 -4.11 19.25
C GLU A 72 -0.13 -3.98 17.87
N THR A 73 -1.19 -3.18 17.76
CA THR A 73 -1.82 -2.88 16.46
C THR A 73 -0.86 -2.17 15.51
N LEU A 74 -0.04 -1.25 16.03
CA LEU A 74 1.01 -0.61 15.24
C LEU A 74 2.10 -1.61 14.86
N ASP A 75 2.51 -2.50 15.77
CA ASP A 75 3.53 -3.53 15.52
C ASP A 75 3.10 -4.50 14.40
N ALA A 76 1.80 -4.82 14.34
CA ALA A 76 1.21 -5.62 13.27
C ALA A 76 1.11 -4.88 11.92
N SER A 77 1.39 -3.57 11.86
CA SER A 77 1.32 -2.81 10.62
C SER A 77 2.48 -3.12 9.67
N LEU A 78 2.22 -3.02 8.36
CA LEU A 78 3.25 -3.24 7.35
C LEU A 78 4.44 -2.28 7.51
N VAL A 79 4.20 -1.07 8.02
CA VAL A 79 5.23 -0.05 8.25
C VAL A 79 6.25 -0.47 9.31
N ARG A 80 5.86 -1.34 10.27
CA ARG A 80 6.76 -1.89 11.28
C ARG A 80 7.33 -3.27 10.91
N SER A 81 6.95 -3.80 9.74
CA SER A 81 7.47 -5.08 9.25
C SER A 81 8.93 -4.97 8.81
N TYR A 82 9.69 -6.05 8.99
CA TYR A 82 11.04 -6.20 8.43
C TYR A 82 11.08 -6.08 6.89
N LEU A 83 9.93 -6.24 6.23
CA LEU A 83 9.80 -6.08 4.78
C LEU A 83 9.79 -4.62 4.34
N TRP A 84 9.43 -3.67 5.21
CA TRP A 84 9.26 -2.26 4.86
C TRP A 84 10.53 -1.60 4.28
N PRO A 85 11.76 -1.86 4.79
CA PRO A 85 12.98 -1.33 4.17
C PRO A 85 13.32 -1.97 2.83
N LEU A 86 12.77 -3.16 2.53
CA LEU A 86 13.00 -3.93 1.29
C LEU A 86 12.02 -3.55 0.17
N MET A 87 11.24 -2.51 0.41
CA MET A 87 10.05 -2.16 -0.34
C MET A 87 10.23 -0.76 -0.92
N GLU A 88 9.97 -0.61 -2.22
CA GLU A 88 9.94 0.68 -2.89
C GLU A 88 8.57 1.32 -2.69
N ASN A 89 8.53 2.52 -2.12
CA ASN A 89 7.29 3.26 -1.90
C ASN A 89 6.99 4.17 -3.10
N ILE A 90 5.85 3.92 -3.76
CA ILE A 90 5.34 4.74 -4.84
C ILE A 90 4.03 5.37 -4.39
N GLN A 91 3.98 6.69 -4.40
CA GLN A 91 2.79 7.46 -4.02
C GLN A 91 1.99 7.85 -5.27
N LEU A 92 0.70 7.53 -5.25
CA LEU A 92 -0.22 8.01 -6.28
C LEU A 92 -0.81 9.36 -5.86
N LEU A 93 -0.39 10.42 -6.55
CA LEU A 93 -0.75 11.80 -6.21
C LEU A 93 -2.11 12.24 -6.77
N THR A 94 -2.57 11.62 -7.86
CA THR A 94 -3.79 12.06 -8.54
C THR A 94 -4.99 11.22 -8.14
N ASN A 95 -6.02 11.86 -7.56
CA ASN A 95 -7.32 11.25 -7.34
C ASN A 95 -8.12 11.21 -8.66
N ILE A 96 -8.37 10.01 -9.17
CA ILE A 96 -9.13 9.84 -10.42
C ILE A 96 -10.66 9.81 -10.22
N ARG A 97 -11.16 9.58 -9.00
CA ARG A 97 -12.61 9.48 -8.72
C ARG A 97 -13.29 10.84 -8.64
N THR A 98 -12.55 11.86 -8.22
CA THR A 98 -13.04 13.24 -8.11
C THR A 98 -12.55 14.13 -9.25
N ARG A 99 -12.08 13.54 -10.36
CA ARG A 99 -11.55 14.28 -11.52
C ARG A 99 -12.47 15.35 -12.11
N ALA A 100 -13.78 15.20 -11.95
CA ALA A 100 -14.76 16.17 -12.43
C ALA A 100 -14.91 17.39 -11.52
N ASP A 101 -14.42 17.29 -10.27
CA ASP A 101 -14.59 18.29 -9.23
C ASP A 101 -13.24 18.50 -8.51
N THR A 102 -12.44 19.41 -9.05
CA THR A 102 -11.09 19.70 -8.54
C THR A 102 -11.13 20.30 -7.14
N SER A 103 -12.09 21.19 -6.83
CA SER A 103 -12.19 21.80 -5.50
C SER A 103 -12.53 20.77 -4.44
N PHE A 104 -13.43 19.83 -4.76
CA PHE A 104 -13.71 18.72 -3.86
C PHE A 104 -12.52 17.75 -3.72
N SER A 105 -11.79 17.49 -4.82
CA SER A 105 -10.57 16.67 -4.78
C SER A 105 -9.52 17.22 -3.84
N GLU A 106 -9.24 18.52 -3.93
CA GLU A 106 -8.27 19.23 -3.10
C GLU A 106 -8.71 19.21 -1.63
N PHE A 107 -9.99 19.48 -1.37
CA PHE A 107 -10.54 19.39 -0.01
C PHE A 107 -10.37 17.99 0.60
N LEU A 108 -10.67 16.92 -0.15
CA LEU A 108 -10.45 15.55 0.34
C LEU A 108 -8.97 15.24 0.59
N LEU A 109 -8.06 15.81 -0.19
CA LEU A 109 -6.62 15.66 0.02
C LEU A 109 -6.19 16.37 1.31
N CYS A 110 -6.64 17.62 1.54
CA CYS A 110 -6.36 18.37 2.76
C CYS A 110 -6.86 17.65 4.01
N ILE A 111 -8.10 17.11 3.97
CA ILE A 111 -8.63 16.27 5.07
C ILE A 111 -7.75 15.05 5.28
N GLY A 112 -7.40 14.33 4.20
CA GLY A 112 -6.58 13.13 4.30
C GLY A 112 -5.20 13.40 4.88
N ASN A 113 -4.63 14.58 4.64
CA ASN A 113 -3.34 15.00 5.17
C ASN A 113 -3.40 15.55 6.60
N GLY A 114 -4.61 15.79 7.13
CA GLY A 114 -4.80 16.43 8.42
C GLY A 114 -4.41 17.92 8.43
N GLU A 115 -4.42 18.56 7.26
CA GLU A 115 -4.10 19.98 7.09
C GLU A 115 -5.33 20.87 7.27
N GLU A 116 -6.53 20.28 7.27
CA GLU A 116 -7.77 21.02 7.49
C GLU A 116 -7.93 21.49 8.93
N ASN A 117 -8.39 22.74 9.07
CA ASN A 117 -8.63 23.33 10.36
C ASN A 117 -9.81 22.64 11.05
N THR A 118 -9.58 22.22 12.29
CA THR A 118 -10.63 21.67 13.15
C THR A 118 -11.09 22.72 14.15
N ASN A 119 -12.38 22.68 14.49
CA ASN A 119 -12.91 23.51 15.56
C ASN A 119 -12.50 22.94 16.95
N LYS A 120 -12.94 23.58 18.04
CA LYS A 120 -12.67 23.14 19.43
C LYS A 120 -13.19 21.74 19.76
N GLU A 121 -14.06 21.18 18.92
CA GLU A 121 -14.67 19.85 19.08
C GLU A 121 -14.06 18.81 18.11
N ASN A 122 -12.94 19.13 17.44
CA ASN A 122 -12.31 18.30 16.42
C ASN A 122 -13.19 18.02 15.19
N LEU A 123 -14.15 18.91 14.89
CA LEU A 123 -14.99 18.82 13.71
C LEU A 123 -14.39 19.65 12.57
N ILE A 124 -14.51 19.12 11.35
CA ILE A 124 -14.10 19.77 10.10
C ILE A 124 -15.30 20.50 9.52
N ALA A 125 -15.13 21.76 9.14
CA ALA A 125 -16.16 22.52 8.47
C ALA A 125 -16.33 22.02 7.02
N LEU A 126 -17.57 21.75 6.61
CA LEU A 126 -17.87 21.38 5.23
C LEU A 126 -17.92 22.65 4.36
N PRO A 127 -17.30 22.65 3.16
CA PRO A 127 -17.40 23.75 2.21
C PRO A 127 -18.85 24.02 1.83
N GLU A 128 -19.20 25.29 1.63
CA GLU A 128 -20.57 25.70 1.28
C GLU A 128 -21.09 25.02 -0.01
N GLN A 129 -20.16 24.73 -0.92
CA GLN A 129 -20.36 24.04 -2.20
C GLN A 129 -20.93 22.62 -2.04
N MET A 130 -20.85 22.06 -0.83
CA MET A 130 -21.18 20.67 -0.53
C MET A 130 -22.57 20.53 0.10
N PHE A 131 -23.23 21.65 0.44
CA PHE A 131 -24.64 21.65 0.85
C PHE A 131 -25.49 21.70 -0.42
N VAL A 132 -26.29 20.66 -0.63
CA VAL A 132 -27.28 20.53 -1.73
C VAL A 132 -28.60 21.18 -1.31
#